data_AF-A0A7S3BNK0-F1
#
_entry.id   AF-A0A7S3BNK0-F1
#
_cell.length_a   1.000
_cell.length_b   1.000
_cell.length_c   1.000
_cell.angle_alpha   90.00
_cell.angle_beta   90.00
_cell.angle_gamma   90.00
#
_symmetry.space_group_name_H-M   'P 1'
#
loop_
_entity.id
_entity.type
_entity.pdbx_description
1 polymer ?
#
loop_
_entity_poly.entity_id
_entity_poly.type
_entity_poly.pdbx_seq_one_letter_code
_entity_poly.pdbx_strand_id
1 'polypeptide(L)'
;DDDHALSLLSSMGVSEFSMCFGRFDADPGRLILGAGIPGMQYDDVPVVGQRHWAVQLVGAGFGSSSVCSQPPYCAAIVDSGTSLLAGPKDLVYSMIDGLQQQLAEDCSNVDEMPNLEFTVGPPHAPVTLSLLPEFYVLRTTDAATTDDAASAASSTGKRRESCSLMFMDLDMHDHKYGPVWILGAPFMRAYSTRFSRGVSGVSGGVTPPSGAAAGSDAATGAAPRRLGFARIANSTNPCAGCPSAGGEGSPDEQVRERQPVQPLPAVSMQHARIAMWATLAGDGRPSHIL
;
A
#
# COMPACT_ATOMS: atom_id res chain seq x y z
N ASP A 1 -23.77 -21.46 -9.43
CA ASP A 1 -22.39 -21.80 -9.06
C ASP A 1 -22.18 -21.56 -7.58
N ASP A 2 -21.91 -22.64 -6.86
CA ASP A 2 -21.88 -22.73 -5.40
C ASP A 2 -20.71 -21.96 -4.75
N ASP A 3 -20.95 -20.72 -4.32
CA ASP A 3 -20.04 -19.91 -3.50
C ASP A 3 -20.06 -20.31 -2.01
N HIS A 4 -20.19 -21.61 -1.72
CA HIS A 4 -20.07 -22.15 -0.36
C HIS A 4 -18.63 -22.44 0.07
N ALA A 5 -17.65 -22.17 -0.80
CA ALA A 5 -16.25 -22.24 -0.43
C ALA A 5 -15.88 -21.04 0.45
N LEU A 6 -15.77 -21.27 1.76
CA LEU A 6 -15.19 -20.31 2.69
C LEU A 6 -13.81 -19.89 2.18
N SER A 7 -13.57 -18.58 2.06
CA SER A 7 -12.24 -18.05 1.78
C SER A 7 -11.21 -18.62 2.77
N LEU A 8 -9.94 -18.76 2.36
CA LEU A 8 -8.88 -19.26 3.24
C LEU A 8 -8.88 -18.56 4.61
N LEU A 9 -9.00 -17.24 4.62
CA LEU A 9 -9.04 -16.45 5.85
C LEU A 9 -10.28 -16.75 6.70
N SER A 10 -11.44 -17.02 6.08
CA SER A 10 -12.63 -17.49 6.82
C SER A 10 -12.38 -18.85 7.45
N SER A 11 -11.80 -19.79 6.70
CA SER A 11 -11.47 -21.14 7.18
C SER A 11 -10.45 -21.12 8.32
N MET A 12 -9.58 -20.12 8.35
CA MET A 12 -8.62 -19.89 9.45
C MET A 12 -9.19 -19.06 10.62
N GLY A 13 -10.45 -18.62 10.57
CA GLY A 13 -11.04 -17.75 11.59
C GLY A 13 -10.42 -16.34 11.66
N VAL A 14 -9.71 -15.91 10.63
CA VAL A 14 -9.01 -14.62 10.57
C VAL A 14 -9.98 -13.51 10.19
N SER A 15 -10.40 -12.70 11.16
CA SER A 15 -11.32 -11.58 10.95
C SER A 15 -10.63 -10.31 10.45
N GLU A 16 -9.33 -10.19 10.61
CA GLU A 16 -8.54 -9.06 10.14
C GLU A 16 -7.11 -9.46 9.77
N PHE A 17 -6.44 -8.65 8.96
CA PHE A 17 -5.02 -8.80 8.66
C PHE A 17 -4.40 -7.42 8.44
N SER A 18 -3.08 -7.30 8.49
CA SER A 18 -2.39 -6.03 8.26
C SER A 18 -1.15 -6.19 7.41
N MET A 19 -0.88 -5.17 6.59
CA MET A 19 0.30 -5.08 5.72
C MET A 19 1.11 -3.85 6.14
N CYS A 20 2.44 -4.02 6.23
CA CYS A 20 3.39 -2.98 6.61
C CYS A 20 4.61 -3.15 5.72
N PHE A 21 4.85 -2.26 4.76
CA PHE A 21 5.92 -2.46 3.77
C PHE A 21 7.31 -2.06 4.26
N GLY A 22 7.39 -1.22 5.30
CA GLY A 22 8.60 -0.43 5.56
C GLY A 22 8.61 0.84 4.69
N ARG A 23 9.49 1.79 4.99
CA ARG A 23 9.51 3.08 4.29
C ARG A 23 10.32 2.99 3.00
N PHE A 24 11.44 2.27 3.03
CA PHE A 24 12.41 2.22 1.92
C PHE A 24 12.51 0.82 1.29
N ASP A 25 13.15 0.70 0.12
CA ASP A 25 13.21 -0.56 -0.63
C ASP A 25 13.95 -1.69 0.09
N ALA A 26 14.95 -1.34 0.90
CA ALA A 26 15.70 -2.29 1.70
C ALA A 26 15.05 -2.59 3.06
N ASP A 27 13.97 -1.88 3.41
CA ASP A 27 13.29 -2.11 4.68
C ASP A 27 12.54 -3.45 4.65
N PRO A 28 12.62 -4.25 5.72
CA PRO A 28 11.77 -5.42 5.85
C PRO A 28 10.31 -4.99 6.03
N GLY A 29 9.43 -5.68 5.29
CA GLY A 29 7.99 -5.60 5.48
C GLY A 29 7.42 -6.75 6.32
N ARG A 30 6.15 -6.64 6.70
CA ARG A 30 5.41 -7.65 7.46
C ARG A 30 3.94 -7.72 7.03
N LEU A 31 3.46 -8.95 6.88
CA LEU A 31 2.05 -9.30 6.79
C LEU A 31 1.66 -10.03 8.08
N ILE A 32 0.67 -9.52 8.81
CA ILE A 32 0.12 -10.18 10.00
C ILE A 32 -1.30 -10.65 9.69
N LEU A 33 -1.60 -11.91 9.97
CA LEU A 33 -2.96 -12.44 9.97
C LEU A 33 -3.51 -12.41 11.40
N GLY A 34 -4.69 -11.83 11.59
CA GLY A 34 -5.42 -11.79 12.86
C GLY A 34 -5.18 -10.54 13.71
N ALA A 35 -4.27 -9.64 13.33
CA ALA A 35 -3.99 -8.42 14.07
C ALA A 35 -3.38 -7.30 13.22
N GLY A 36 -3.39 -6.08 13.75
CA GLY A 36 -2.51 -4.99 13.33
C GLY A 36 -1.05 -5.18 13.78
N ILE A 37 -0.16 -4.30 13.33
CA ILE A 37 1.22 -4.25 13.78
C ILE A 37 1.24 -3.82 15.27
N PRO A 38 1.87 -4.60 16.17
CA PRO A 38 1.91 -4.28 17.59
C PRO A 38 2.51 -2.89 17.86
N GLY A 39 1.91 -2.15 18.80
CA GLY A 39 2.40 -0.83 19.22
C GLY A 39 2.03 0.33 18.29
N MET A 40 1.34 0.07 17.18
CA MET A 40 0.84 1.12 16.29
C MET A 40 -0.60 1.53 16.65
N GLN A 41 -0.92 2.81 16.48
CA GLN A 41 -2.28 3.35 16.60
C GLN A 41 -2.87 3.52 15.20
N TYR A 42 -4.06 2.96 14.99
CA TYR A 42 -4.73 2.95 13.69
C TYR A 42 -5.93 3.89 13.69
N ASP A 43 -6.01 4.74 12.66
CA ASP A 43 -7.21 5.50 12.34
C ASP A 43 -8.14 4.65 11.47
N ASP A 44 -9.24 4.16 12.05
CA ASP A 44 -10.17 3.27 11.37
C ASP A 44 -11.27 4.02 10.60
N VAL A 45 -11.31 3.80 9.29
CA VAL A 45 -12.36 4.31 8.40
C VAL A 45 -13.23 3.16 7.85
N PRO A 46 -14.54 3.40 7.66
CA PRO A 46 -15.42 2.39 7.09
C PRO A 46 -15.09 2.13 5.62
N VAL A 47 -15.13 0.86 5.23
CA VAL A 47 -15.03 0.48 3.82
C VAL A 47 -16.33 0.81 3.10
N VAL A 48 -16.22 1.38 1.91
CA VAL A 48 -17.33 1.62 1.00
C VAL A 48 -17.34 0.59 -0.13
N GLY A 49 -18.53 0.27 -0.64
CA GLY A 49 -18.71 -0.77 -1.66
C GLY A 49 -18.58 -2.18 -1.08
N GLN A 50 -18.64 -3.19 -1.96
CA GLN A 50 -18.64 -4.61 -1.56
C GLN A 50 -17.43 -5.38 -2.07
N ARG A 51 -16.88 -5.01 -3.23
CA ARG A 51 -15.84 -5.80 -3.91
C ARG A 51 -14.42 -5.41 -3.51
N HIS A 52 -14.15 -4.11 -3.39
CA HIS A 52 -12.80 -3.59 -3.14
C HIS A 52 -12.60 -3.20 -1.67
N TRP A 53 -11.35 -3.01 -1.27
CA TRP A 53 -10.98 -2.33 -0.04
C TRP A 53 -10.93 -0.83 -0.30
N ALA A 54 -12.12 -0.25 -0.51
CA ALA A 54 -12.28 1.15 -0.84
C ALA A 54 -12.74 1.97 0.36
N VAL A 55 -12.31 3.22 0.45
CA VAL A 55 -12.79 4.22 1.40
C VAL A 55 -13.38 5.40 0.63
N GLN A 56 -14.30 6.14 1.26
CA GLN A 56 -14.72 7.42 0.69
C GLN A 56 -13.52 8.39 0.76
N LEU A 57 -13.20 9.05 -0.35
CA LEU A 57 -12.20 10.09 -0.47
C LEU A 57 -12.91 11.43 -0.63
N VAL A 58 -12.83 12.28 0.39
CA VAL A 58 -13.50 13.60 0.46
C VAL A 58 -12.53 14.76 0.30
N GLY A 59 -11.30 14.48 -0.09
CA GLY A 59 -10.29 15.47 -0.42
C GLY A 59 -8.97 14.80 -0.78
N ALA A 60 -8.33 15.25 -1.84
CA ALA A 60 -6.96 14.88 -2.19
C ALA A 60 -6.26 16.09 -2.78
N GLY A 61 -5.06 16.42 -2.31
CA GLY A 61 -4.37 17.60 -2.83
C GLY A 61 -3.15 18.01 -2.04
N PHE A 62 -2.67 19.23 -2.29
CA PHE A 62 -1.51 19.81 -1.64
C PHE A 62 -1.64 21.32 -1.57
N GLY A 63 -1.07 21.94 -0.52
CA GLY A 63 -1.21 23.38 -0.28
C GLY A 63 -2.68 23.79 -0.23
N SER A 64 -3.09 24.75 -1.06
CA SER A 64 -4.47 25.19 -1.20
C SER A 64 -5.28 24.44 -2.27
N SER A 65 -4.64 23.58 -3.06
CA SER A 65 -5.27 22.84 -4.15
C SER A 65 -5.85 21.54 -3.61
N SER A 66 -7.13 21.28 -3.87
CA SER A 66 -7.79 20.04 -3.47
C SER A 66 -8.80 19.59 -4.52
N VAL A 67 -8.79 18.31 -4.83
CA VAL A 67 -9.79 17.61 -5.65
C VAL A 67 -10.64 16.70 -4.77
N CYS A 68 -11.73 16.17 -5.31
CA CYS A 68 -12.64 15.28 -4.59
C CYS A 68 -13.30 15.88 -3.34
N SER A 69 -13.25 17.21 -3.14
CA SER A 69 -13.79 17.90 -1.96
C SER A 69 -15.27 18.25 -2.01
N GLN A 70 -15.96 17.87 -3.09
CA GLN A 70 -17.38 18.14 -3.30
C GLN A 70 -18.10 16.87 -3.75
N PRO A 71 -19.40 16.70 -3.43
CA PRO A 71 -20.22 15.59 -3.92
C PRO A 71 -20.17 15.45 -5.46
N PRO A 72 -20.16 14.22 -6.02
CA PRO A 72 -20.31 12.94 -5.34
C PRO A 72 -19.07 12.44 -4.58
N TYR A 73 -18.06 13.30 -4.40
CA TYR A 73 -16.74 12.96 -3.87
C TYR A 73 -16.06 11.91 -4.76
N CYS A 74 -15.04 11.24 -4.23
CA CYS A 74 -14.35 10.14 -4.89
C CYS A 74 -14.35 8.90 -3.99
N ALA A 75 -13.99 7.76 -4.55
CA ALA A 75 -13.57 6.59 -3.79
C ALA A 75 -12.05 6.40 -3.91
N ALA A 76 -11.43 5.79 -2.90
CA ALA A 76 -10.02 5.42 -2.94
C ALA A 76 -9.87 3.95 -2.57
N ILE A 77 -9.33 3.13 -3.46
CA ILE A 77 -8.97 1.73 -3.22
C ILE A 77 -7.56 1.69 -2.63
N VAL A 78 -7.38 0.99 -1.52
CA VAL A 78 -6.03 0.72 -0.98
C VAL A 78 -5.54 -0.60 -1.56
N ASP A 79 -4.48 -0.54 -2.35
CA ASP A 79 -4.05 -1.69 -3.17
C ASP A 79 -2.56 -1.96 -3.08
N SER A 80 -2.21 -3.06 -2.43
CA SER A 80 -0.83 -3.54 -2.33
C SER A 80 -0.23 -3.98 -3.67
N GLY A 81 -1.07 -4.23 -4.69
CA GLY A 81 -0.64 -4.67 -6.02
C GLY A 81 -0.26 -3.52 -6.96
N THR A 82 -0.50 -2.27 -6.58
CA THR A 82 -0.24 -1.08 -7.42
C THR A 82 1.01 -0.35 -6.93
N SER A 83 1.98 -0.12 -7.83
CA SER A 83 3.27 0.53 -7.49
C SER A 83 3.22 2.06 -7.42
N LEU A 84 2.13 2.69 -7.89
CA LEU A 84 1.99 4.14 -8.02
C LEU A 84 0.71 4.64 -7.33
N LEU A 85 0.56 5.95 -7.21
CA LEU A 85 -0.74 6.57 -6.97
C LEU A 85 -1.49 6.63 -8.31
N ALA A 86 -2.72 6.15 -8.35
CA ALA A 86 -3.55 6.23 -9.56
C ALA A 86 -4.82 7.03 -9.32
N GLY A 87 -5.31 7.72 -10.33
CA GLY A 87 -6.56 8.46 -10.26
C GLY A 87 -7.04 8.95 -11.61
N PRO A 88 -8.20 9.64 -11.65
CA PRO A 88 -8.79 10.12 -12.88
C PRO A 88 -7.83 11.05 -13.63
N LYS A 89 -7.73 10.86 -14.93
CA LYS A 89 -6.69 11.48 -15.77
C LYS A 89 -6.56 12.98 -15.57
N ASP A 90 -7.67 13.71 -15.68
CA ASP A 90 -7.69 15.18 -15.57
C ASP A 90 -7.24 15.66 -14.17
N LEU A 91 -7.62 14.93 -13.12
CA LEU A 91 -7.27 15.27 -11.74
C LEU A 91 -5.80 14.97 -11.45
N VAL A 92 -5.29 13.82 -11.92
CA VAL A 92 -3.90 13.42 -11.76
C VAL A 92 -2.98 14.36 -12.51
N TYR A 93 -3.27 14.70 -13.77
CA TYR A 93 -2.44 15.63 -14.53
C TYR A 93 -2.43 17.03 -13.91
N SER A 94 -3.57 17.52 -13.41
CA SER A 94 -3.60 18.78 -12.66
C SER A 94 -2.71 18.74 -11.41
N MET A 95 -2.60 17.60 -10.72
CA MET A 95 -1.69 17.47 -9.58
C MET A 95 -0.23 17.42 -10.03
N ILE A 96 0.08 16.62 -11.05
CA ILE A 96 1.42 16.49 -11.62
C ILE A 96 1.93 17.85 -12.07
N ASP A 97 1.15 18.60 -12.84
CA ASP A 97 1.56 19.91 -13.36
C ASP A 97 1.94 20.88 -12.23
N GLY A 98 1.14 20.93 -11.16
CA GLY A 98 1.40 21.81 -10.02
C GLY A 98 2.59 21.40 -9.15
N LEU A 99 2.88 20.10 -9.06
CA LEU A 99 4.06 19.56 -8.36
C LEU A 99 5.32 19.73 -9.21
N GLN A 100 5.24 19.44 -10.52
CA GLN A 100 6.35 19.50 -11.46
C GLN A 100 6.93 20.93 -11.56
N GLN A 101 6.08 21.96 -11.45
CA GLN A 101 6.52 23.36 -11.42
C GLN A 101 7.38 23.72 -10.20
N GLN A 102 7.26 22.94 -9.12
CA GLN A 102 8.00 23.15 -7.88
C GLN A 102 9.21 22.23 -7.75
N LEU A 103 9.25 21.11 -8.46
CA LEU A 103 10.31 20.11 -8.36
C LEU A 103 11.51 20.48 -9.23
N ALA A 104 12.70 20.59 -8.62
CA ALA A 104 13.93 20.81 -9.34
C ALA A 104 14.33 19.57 -10.16
N GLU A 105 14.82 19.78 -11.39
CA GLU A 105 15.25 18.69 -12.29
C GLU A 105 16.34 17.80 -11.66
N ASP A 106 17.17 18.37 -10.78
CA ASP A 106 18.29 17.72 -10.10
C ASP A 106 17.93 17.13 -8.73
N CYS A 107 16.64 17.11 -8.37
CA CYS A 107 16.15 16.59 -7.08
C CYS A 107 16.65 17.34 -5.83
N SER A 108 17.28 18.52 -5.98
CA SER A 108 17.90 19.22 -4.85
C SER A 108 16.90 19.68 -3.78
N ASN A 109 15.63 19.87 -4.14
CA ASN A 109 14.60 20.44 -3.28
C ASN A 109 13.47 19.46 -2.91
N VAL A 110 13.68 18.14 -3.03
CA VAL A 110 12.65 17.15 -2.67
C VAL A 110 12.16 17.31 -1.23
N ASP A 111 13.04 17.68 -0.30
CA ASP A 111 12.67 17.88 1.11
C ASP A 111 11.82 19.15 1.34
N GLU A 112 11.76 20.05 0.36
CA GLU A 112 10.96 21.28 0.36
C GLU A 112 9.62 21.12 -0.37
N MET A 113 9.43 20.01 -1.09
CA MET A 113 8.20 19.73 -1.80
C MET A 113 7.01 19.62 -0.81
N PRO A 114 5.78 19.97 -1.23
CA PRO A 114 4.64 19.98 -0.32
C PRO A 114 4.21 18.57 0.06
N ASN A 115 3.61 18.40 1.24
CA ASN A 115 2.93 17.14 1.54
C ASN A 115 1.66 17.00 0.67
N LEU A 116 1.36 15.77 0.26
CA LEU A 116 0.03 15.43 -0.25
C LEU A 116 -0.88 15.08 0.92
N GLU A 117 -2.11 15.55 0.90
CA GLU A 117 -3.11 15.29 1.93
C GLU A 117 -4.26 14.48 1.33
N PHE A 118 -4.52 13.30 1.88
CA PHE A 118 -5.68 12.47 1.53
C PHE A 118 -6.67 12.47 2.69
N THR A 119 -7.85 13.06 2.47
CA THR A 119 -8.91 13.13 3.47
C THR A 119 -9.94 12.04 3.18
N VAL A 120 -9.98 11.04 4.06
CA VAL A 120 -10.73 9.79 3.87
C VAL A 120 -11.78 9.57 4.95
N GLY A 121 -12.80 8.79 4.63
CA GLY A 121 -13.91 8.48 5.54
C GLY A 121 -15.18 9.29 5.26
N PRO A 122 -16.21 9.14 6.11
CA PRO A 122 -17.47 9.83 5.92
C PRO A 122 -17.29 11.36 5.98
N PRO A 123 -17.99 12.16 5.14
CA PRO A 123 -17.84 13.61 5.13
C PRO A 123 -18.07 14.31 6.49
N HIS A 124 -18.83 13.70 7.39
CA HIS A 124 -19.12 14.24 8.72
C HIS A 124 -18.09 13.85 9.80
N ALA A 125 -17.18 12.92 9.50
CA ALA A 125 -16.13 12.45 10.39
C ALA A 125 -14.91 11.96 9.59
N PRO A 126 -14.25 12.84 8.80
CA PRO A 126 -13.12 12.43 7.99
C PRO A 126 -11.82 12.36 8.80
N VAL A 127 -10.84 11.63 8.25
CA VAL A 127 -9.46 11.55 8.72
C VAL A 127 -8.55 12.04 7.60
N THR A 128 -7.61 12.94 7.90
CA THR A 128 -6.63 13.45 6.93
C THR A 128 -5.29 12.74 7.11
N LEU A 129 -4.78 12.16 6.03
CA LEU A 129 -3.56 11.37 5.97
C LEU A 129 -2.54 12.08 5.08
N SER A 130 -1.51 12.63 5.73
CA SER A 130 -0.41 13.36 5.07
C SER A 130 0.68 12.41 4.54
N LEU A 131 1.00 12.54 3.26
CA LEU A 131 2.04 11.79 2.54
C LEU A 131 3.20 12.72 2.19
N LEU A 132 4.37 12.42 2.74
CA LEU A 132 5.59 13.21 2.57
C LEU A 132 6.19 13.06 1.16
N PRO A 133 6.97 14.04 0.67
CA PRO A 133 7.65 14.01 -0.64
C PRO A 133 8.42 12.74 -0.95
N GLU A 134 9.15 12.22 0.04
CA GLU A 134 9.93 10.98 -0.09
C GLU A 134 9.12 9.76 -0.53
N PHE A 135 7.78 9.77 -0.38
CA PHE A 135 6.93 8.66 -0.78
C PHE A 135 6.35 8.80 -2.19
N TYR A 136 6.23 10.03 -2.71
CA TYR A 136 5.63 10.26 -4.03
C TYR A 136 6.63 10.83 -5.06
N VAL A 137 7.84 11.17 -4.65
CA VAL A 137 8.95 11.54 -5.54
C VAL A 137 9.96 10.39 -5.59
N LEU A 138 10.09 9.77 -6.76
CA LEU A 138 11.11 8.76 -7.03
C LEU A 138 12.40 9.46 -7.50
N ARG A 139 13.51 9.14 -6.83
CA ARG A 139 14.86 9.54 -7.23
C ARG A 139 15.52 8.40 -8.02
N THR A 140 15.90 8.67 -9.26
CA THR A 140 16.66 7.77 -10.12
C THR A 140 18.05 8.34 -10.34
N THR A 141 19.07 7.59 -9.96
CA THR A 141 20.43 7.88 -10.43
C THR A 141 20.62 7.15 -11.75
N ASP A 142 21.26 7.79 -12.75
CA ASP A 142 21.76 7.09 -13.93
C ASP A 142 22.66 5.94 -13.47
N ALA A 143 22.10 4.73 -13.40
CA ALA A 143 22.87 3.53 -13.26
C ALA A 143 23.58 3.37 -14.59
N ALA A 144 24.91 3.50 -14.58
CA ALA A 144 25.73 3.06 -15.69
C ALA A 144 25.27 1.62 -16.02
N THR A 145 24.59 1.46 -17.16
CA THR A 145 24.22 0.16 -17.67
C THR A 145 25.50 -0.65 -17.73
N THR A 146 25.50 -1.80 -17.06
CA THR A 146 26.66 -2.66 -16.84
C THR A 146 27.26 -3.26 -18.12
N ASP A 147 26.81 -2.83 -19.29
CA ASP A 147 27.43 -3.17 -20.57
C ASP A 147 28.63 -2.26 -20.91
N ASP A 148 28.82 -1.14 -20.19
CA ASP A 148 29.94 -0.22 -20.39
C ASP A 148 30.79 -0.02 -19.11
N ALA A 149 31.13 -1.10 -18.41
CA ALA A 149 32.12 -1.03 -17.32
C ALA A 149 33.48 -0.45 -17.76
N ALA A 150 33.76 -0.42 -19.08
CA ALA A 150 34.92 0.22 -19.67
C ALA A 150 34.76 1.74 -19.90
N SER A 151 33.54 2.29 -20.01
CA SER A 151 33.30 3.73 -20.18
C SER A 151 33.09 4.47 -18.84
N ALA A 152 32.65 3.75 -17.80
CA ALA A 152 32.51 4.28 -16.44
C ALA A 152 33.85 4.65 -15.78
N ALA A 153 34.97 4.12 -16.28
CA ALA A 153 36.32 4.54 -15.85
C ALA A 153 36.81 5.81 -16.57
N SER A 154 36.09 6.28 -17.60
CA SER A 154 36.50 7.43 -18.44
C SER A 154 35.62 8.66 -18.27
N SER A 155 34.49 8.59 -17.56
CA SER A 155 33.65 9.76 -17.29
C SER A 155 33.97 10.35 -15.93
N THR A 156 34.64 11.50 -15.94
CA THR A 156 34.68 12.47 -14.83
C THR A 156 33.31 13.11 -14.55
N GLY A 157 32.21 12.50 -15.01
CA GLY A 157 30.86 13.02 -14.92
C GLY A 157 30.19 12.63 -13.60
N LYS A 158 29.71 13.60 -12.83
CA LYS A 158 28.78 13.37 -11.72
C LYS A 158 27.61 12.51 -12.22
N ARG A 159 27.28 11.44 -11.48
CA ARG A 159 26.00 10.73 -11.68
C ARG A 159 24.88 11.75 -11.65
N ARG A 160 24.06 11.81 -12.70
CA ARG A 160 22.89 12.68 -12.72
C ARG A 160 21.80 11.96 -11.95
N GLU A 161 21.27 12.65 -10.94
CA GLU A 161 20.02 12.27 -10.30
C GLU A 161 18.90 12.92 -11.12
N SER A 162 17.84 12.16 -11.34
CA SER A 162 16.60 12.63 -11.96
C SER A 162 15.44 12.25 -11.04
N CYS A 163 14.40 13.08 -11.01
CA CYS A 163 13.23 12.83 -10.21
C CYS A 163 12.01 12.58 -11.08
N SER A 164 11.11 11.73 -10.60
CA SER A 164 9.81 11.47 -11.23
C SER A 164 8.73 11.36 -10.18
N LEU A 165 7.54 11.89 -10.47
CA LEU A 165 6.39 11.79 -9.59
C LEU A 165 5.73 10.42 -9.76
N MET A 166 5.41 9.76 -8.64
CA MET A 166 4.88 8.39 -8.61
C MET A 166 3.37 8.34 -8.84
N PHE A 167 2.91 8.88 -9.96
CA PHE A 167 1.51 8.92 -10.36
C PHE A 167 1.28 8.20 -11.69
N MET A 168 0.08 7.68 -11.88
CA MET A 168 -0.43 7.19 -13.16
C MET A 168 -1.90 7.60 -13.35
N ASP A 169 -2.34 7.76 -14.59
CA ASP A 169 -3.74 7.97 -14.91
C ASP A 169 -4.50 6.64 -14.95
N LEU A 170 -5.71 6.66 -14.41
CA LEU A 170 -6.65 5.54 -14.42
C LEU A 170 -8.08 6.07 -14.31
N ASP A 171 -8.83 5.97 -15.40
CA ASP A 171 -10.23 6.38 -15.43
C ASP A 171 -11.15 5.24 -14.99
N MET A 172 -11.39 5.20 -13.68
CA MET A 172 -12.35 4.29 -13.05
C MET A 172 -13.44 5.09 -12.33
N HIS A 173 -14.66 4.56 -12.34
CA HIS A 173 -15.81 5.24 -11.73
C HIS A 173 -16.70 4.25 -10.97
N ASP A 174 -17.13 4.65 -9.78
CA ASP A 174 -18.17 3.96 -9.00
C ASP A 174 -19.46 4.77 -9.06
N HIS A 175 -20.57 4.13 -9.40
CA HIS A 175 -21.87 4.80 -9.57
C HIS A 175 -22.38 5.53 -8.33
N LYS A 176 -21.92 5.17 -7.13
CA LYS A 176 -22.36 5.76 -5.87
C LYS A 176 -21.33 6.72 -5.28
N TYR A 177 -20.04 6.41 -5.44
CA TYR A 177 -18.96 7.12 -4.76
C TYR A 177 -18.08 7.98 -5.68
N GLY A 178 -18.40 8.02 -6.98
CA GLY A 178 -17.75 8.91 -7.95
C GLY A 178 -16.47 8.33 -8.54
N PRO A 179 -15.57 9.19 -9.05
CA PRO A 179 -14.29 8.77 -9.61
C PRO A 179 -13.45 8.00 -8.59
N VAL A 180 -12.66 7.03 -9.06
CA VAL A 180 -11.89 6.13 -8.21
C VAL A 180 -10.40 6.46 -8.28
N TRP A 181 -9.78 6.55 -7.11
CA TRP A 181 -8.34 6.61 -6.90
C TRP A 181 -7.81 5.25 -6.43
N ILE A 182 -6.54 4.97 -6.67
CA ILE A 182 -5.81 3.86 -6.08
C ILE A 182 -4.65 4.41 -5.24
N LEU A 183 -4.67 4.10 -3.95
CA LEU A 183 -3.61 4.36 -2.99
C LEU A 183 -2.69 3.14 -2.95
N GLY A 184 -1.67 3.16 -3.82
CA GLY A 184 -0.71 2.07 -3.97
C GLY A 184 0.46 2.10 -3.00
N ALA A 185 1.60 1.56 -3.44
CA ALA A 185 2.83 1.42 -2.67
C ALA A 185 3.33 2.73 -2.02
N PRO A 186 3.30 3.92 -2.67
CA PRO A 186 3.62 5.20 -2.03
C PRO A 186 2.92 5.40 -0.69
N PHE A 187 1.60 5.19 -0.68
CA PHE A 187 0.78 5.35 0.51
C PHE A 187 1.03 4.23 1.53
N MET A 188 1.12 2.97 1.07
CA MET A 188 1.33 1.81 1.95
C MET A 188 2.75 1.70 2.54
N ARG A 189 3.71 2.48 2.03
CA ARG A 189 5.04 2.68 2.64
C ARG A 189 5.03 3.74 3.73
N ALA A 190 4.12 4.72 3.64
CA ALA A 190 3.92 5.72 4.68
C ALA A 190 3.02 5.23 5.82
N TYR A 191 2.08 4.32 5.52
CA TYR A 191 1.09 3.81 6.47
C TYR A 191 1.03 2.29 6.45
N SER A 192 1.10 1.67 7.64
CA SER A 192 0.61 0.31 7.81
C SER A 192 -0.90 0.30 7.63
N THR A 193 -1.40 -0.64 6.84
CA THR A 193 -2.83 -0.79 6.56
C THR A 193 -3.37 -2.05 7.22
N ARG A 194 -4.39 -1.90 8.08
CA ARG A 194 -5.17 -3.00 8.65
C ARG A 194 -6.49 -3.17 7.91
N PHE A 195 -6.82 -4.40 7.56
CA PHE A 195 -7.99 -4.79 6.78
C PHE A 195 -8.92 -5.63 7.67
N SER A 196 -9.96 -5.01 8.23
CA SER A 196 -10.94 -5.70 9.07
C SER A 196 -12.13 -6.15 8.22
N ARG A 197 -12.40 -7.46 8.21
CA ARG A 197 -13.32 -8.13 7.27
C ARG A 197 -14.79 -8.08 7.68
N GLY A 198 -15.10 -7.52 8.85
CA GLY A 198 -16.48 -7.42 9.31
C GLY A 198 -17.13 -8.75 9.72
N VAL A 199 -16.33 -9.80 9.86
CA VAL A 199 -16.78 -11.07 10.45
C VAL A 199 -16.33 -11.11 11.90
N SER A 200 -17.21 -11.48 12.82
CA SER A 200 -16.80 -11.79 14.19
C SER A 200 -15.85 -12.98 14.12
N GLY A 201 -14.57 -12.77 14.45
CA GLY A 201 -13.62 -13.87 14.53
C GLY A 201 -14.19 -14.92 15.49
N VAL A 202 -14.23 -16.18 15.08
CA VAL A 202 -14.42 -17.26 16.04
C VAL A 202 -13.14 -17.26 16.87
N SER A 203 -13.18 -16.65 18.06
CA SER A 203 -12.10 -16.72 19.02
C SER A 203 -11.92 -18.18 19.41
N GLY A 204 -10.99 -18.88 18.78
CA GLY A 204 -10.76 -20.29 19.05
C GLY A 204 -9.39 -20.69 18.57
N GLY A 205 -8.47 -20.88 19.53
CA GLY A 205 -7.26 -21.66 19.29
C GLY A 205 -7.62 -22.99 18.63
N VAL A 206 -6.73 -23.45 17.75
CA VAL A 206 -6.91 -24.67 16.95
C VAL A 206 -7.19 -25.85 17.88
N THR A 207 -8.46 -26.23 17.97
CA THR A 207 -8.88 -27.60 18.30
C THR A 207 -10.09 -27.93 17.44
N PRO A 208 -10.05 -29.00 16.62
CA PRO A 208 -11.19 -29.39 15.82
C PRO A 208 -12.28 -29.98 16.74
N PRO A 209 -13.56 -29.59 16.60
CA PRO A 209 -14.62 -30.20 17.39
C PRO A 209 -15.00 -31.56 16.80
N SER A 210 -14.79 -32.59 17.62
CA SER A 210 -15.65 -33.77 17.65
C SER A 210 -17.10 -33.32 17.89
N GLY A 211 -18.04 -33.92 17.16
CA GLY A 211 -19.36 -33.35 16.91
C GLY A 211 -20.25 -33.15 18.14
N ALA A 212 -21.10 -32.13 18.06
CA ALA A 212 -22.42 -32.07 18.68
C ALA A 212 -23.25 -30.99 17.97
N ALA A 213 -24.52 -31.30 17.73
CA ALA A 213 -25.48 -30.46 17.04
C ALA A 213 -26.31 -29.60 18.02
N ALA A 214 -26.91 -28.56 17.42
CA ALA A 214 -28.11 -27.80 17.81
C ALA A 214 -27.95 -26.52 18.65
N GLY A 215 -28.35 -25.40 18.02
CA GLY A 215 -29.49 -24.63 18.53
C GLY A 215 -29.24 -23.18 18.94
N SER A 216 -29.74 -22.26 18.09
CA SER A 216 -30.52 -21.04 18.41
C SER A 216 -30.02 -19.75 17.77
N ASP A 217 -30.98 -19.05 17.17
CA ASP A 217 -30.87 -17.84 16.39
C ASP A 217 -30.20 -16.69 17.17
N ALA A 218 -28.90 -16.53 16.98
CA ALA A 218 -28.26 -15.24 17.12
C ALA A 218 -28.30 -14.57 15.74
N ALA A 219 -29.04 -13.47 15.62
CA ALA A 219 -28.87 -12.54 14.51
C ALA A 219 -27.41 -12.03 14.54
N THR A 220 -26.54 -12.74 13.82
CA THR A 220 -25.15 -12.41 13.58
C THR A 220 -25.11 -11.17 12.69
N GLY A 221 -25.25 -10.00 13.29
CA GLY A 221 -24.93 -8.74 12.63
C GLY A 221 -23.44 -8.72 12.36
N ALA A 222 -23.03 -9.08 11.14
CA ALA A 222 -21.66 -8.94 10.68
C ALA A 222 -21.23 -7.49 10.93
N ALA A 223 -20.11 -7.30 11.64
CA ALA A 223 -19.53 -5.98 11.84
C ALA A 223 -19.23 -5.33 10.47
N PRO A 224 -19.26 -4.00 10.34
CA PRO A 224 -18.88 -3.36 9.09
C PRO A 224 -17.40 -3.58 8.79
N ARG A 225 -17.06 -3.75 7.51
CA ARG A 225 -15.67 -3.77 7.05
C ARG A 225 -14.99 -2.42 7.30
N ARG A 226 -13.73 -2.45 7.70
CA ARG A 226 -12.94 -1.25 8.01
C ARG A 226 -11.52 -1.35 7.47
N LEU A 227 -10.95 -0.20 7.17
CA LEU A 227 -9.52 -0.02 6.93
C LEU A 227 -8.95 0.84 8.04
N GLY A 228 -7.90 0.36 8.68
CA GLY A 228 -7.14 1.12 9.66
C GLY A 228 -5.83 1.60 9.04
N PHE A 229 -5.47 2.86 9.25
CA PHE A 229 -4.19 3.42 8.81
C PHE A 229 -3.34 3.85 10.00
N ALA A 230 -2.09 3.39 10.06
CA ALA A 230 -1.15 3.79 11.10
C ALA A 230 0.15 4.28 10.47
N ARG A 231 0.55 5.52 10.78
CA ARG A 231 1.77 6.13 10.22
C ARG A 231 3.01 5.34 10.65
N ILE A 232 3.86 5.03 9.67
CA ILE A 232 5.17 4.41 9.91
C ILE A 232 6.17 5.54 10.24
N ALA A 233 6.60 5.61 11.49
CA ALA A 233 7.55 6.62 11.95
C ALA A 233 8.92 6.47 11.26
N ASN A 234 9.67 7.57 11.14
CA ASN A 234 10.99 7.55 10.51
C ASN A 234 12.07 6.94 11.43
N SER A 235 11.92 7.11 12.74
CA SER A 235 12.94 6.76 13.74
C SER A 235 13.08 5.27 14.03
N THR A 236 12.08 4.45 13.66
CA THR A 236 12.03 3.01 13.91
C THR A 236 11.22 2.35 12.81
N ASN A 237 11.63 1.16 12.34
CA ASN A 237 10.81 0.37 11.42
C ASN A 237 9.94 -0.64 12.21
N PRO A 238 8.69 -0.30 12.59
CA PRO A 238 7.77 -1.22 13.28
C PRO A 238 7.35 -2.41 12.41
N CYS A 239 7.57 -2.35 11.10
CA CYS A 239 7.32 -3.46 10.19
C CYS A 239 8.37 -4.58 10.34
N ALA A 240 9.56 -4.29 10.88
CA ALA A 240 10.66 -5.26 10.94
C ALA A 240 10.41 -6.38 11.97
N GLY A 241 10.69 -7.65 11.60
CA GLY A 241 10.66 -8.82 12.50
C GLY A 241 9.35 -9.61 12.49
N CYS A 242 9.27 -10.69 13.27
CA CYS A 242 8.03 -11.41 13.59
C CYS A 242 7.80 -11.32 15.11
N PRO A 243 6.56 -11.17 15.61
CA PRO A 243 6.31 -11.27 17.05
C PRO A 243 6.78 -12.66 17.51
N SER A 244 7.76 -12.70 18.42
CA SER A 244 8.09 -13.93 19.13
C SER A 244 6.83 -14.33 19.90
N ALA A 245 6.26 -15.50 19.62
CA ALA A 245 5.17 -16.04 20.42
C ALA A 245 5.65 -16.05 21.89
N GLY A 246 4.98 -15.28 22.75
CA GLY A 246 5.48 -14.97 24.08
C GLY A 246 5.84 -16.20 24.90
N GLY A 247 7.06 -16.19 25.43
CA GLY A 247 7.40 -16.84 26.69
C GLY A 247 8.12 -15.80 27.53
N GLU A 248 7.47 -15.31 28.59
CA GLU A 248 8.19 -14.71 29.70
C GLU A 248 9.15 -15.76 30.28
N GLY A 249 10.45 -15.52 30.15
CA GLY A 249 11.52 -16.35 30.68
C GLY A 249 12.84 -15.59 30.64
N SER A 250 13.55 -15.59 31.77
CA SER A 250 14.81 -14.90 32.06
C SER A 250 15.91 -14.98 30.99
N PRO A 251 16.94 -14.10 31.06
CA PRO A 251 18.04 -14.06 30.12
C PRO A 251 19.07 -15.15 30.46
N ASP A 252 18.88 -16.37 29.96
CA ASP A 252 19.94 -17.35 29.74
C ASP A 252 19.36 -18.57 29.02
N GLU A 253 19.14 -18.45 27.71
CA GLU A 253 19.00 -19.64 26.87
C GLU A 253 19.99 -19.52 25.72
N GLN A 254 21.13 -20.21 25.89
CA GLN A 254 22.13 -20.33 24.85
C GLN A 254 21.47 -20.81 23.57
N VAL A 255 21.56 -19.96 22.54
CA VAL A 255 21.18 -20.28 21.17
C VAL A 255 21.94 -21.54 20.77
N ARG A 256 21.26 -22.69 20.83
CA ARG A 256 21.77 -23.92 20.24
C ARG A 256 21.69 -23.72 18.73
N GLU A 257 22.83 -23.41 18.15
CA GLU A 257 23.08 -23.30 16.73
C GLU A 257 22.47 -24.50 16.00
N ARG A 258 21.31 -24.29 15.38
CA ARG A 258 20.75 -25.27 14.45
C ARG A 258 21.60 -25.20 13.20
N GLN A 259 22.12 -26.36 12.78
CA GLN A 259 22.87 -26.51 11.55
C GLN A 259 22.22 -25.75 10.39
N PRO A 260 23.01 -25.12 9.52
CA PRO A 260 22.48 -24.40 8.37
C PRO A 260 21.67 -25.37 7.50
N VAL A 261 20.37 -25.13 7.42
CA VAL A 261 19.52 -25.72 6.40
C VAL A 261 20.05 -25.22 5.07
N GLN A 262 20.42 -26.12 4.17
CA GLN A 262 20.90 -25.73 2.85
C GLN A 262 19.87 -24.82 2.17
N PRO A 263 20.29 -23.69 1.58
CA PRO A 263 19.36 -22.82 0.89
C PRO A 263 18.71 -23.62 -0.25
N LEU A 264 17.38 -23.69 -0.23
CA LEU A 264 16.62 -24.05 -1.43
C LEU A 264 17.02 -23.07 -2.54
N PRO A 265 17.14 -23.53 -3.79
CA PRO A 265 17.59 -22.68 -4.89
C PRO A 265 16.68 -21.45 -4.98
N ALA A 266 17.27 -20.27 -4.77
CA ALA A 266 16.60 -19.01 -4.99
C ALA A 266 16.23 -18.90 -6.48
N VAL A 267 14.95 -18.73 -6.77
CA VAL A 267 14.52 -18.34 -8.12
C VAL A 267 15.01 -16.92 -8.36
N SER A 268 16.03 -16.78 -9.20
CA SER A 268 16.57 -15.49 -9.62
C SER A 268 15.51 -14.71 -10.41
N MET A 269 15.13 -13.54 -9.91
CA MET A 269 14.31 -12.56 -10.63
C MET A 269 15.11 -11.76 -11.68
N GLN A 270 16.33 -12.18 -12.05
CA GLN A 270 17.12 -11.53 -13.10
C GLN A 270 16.51 -11.67 -14.51
N HIS A 271 15.45 -12.46 -14.67
CA HIS A 271 14.72 -12.62 -15.93
C HIS A 271 13.26 -12.19 -15.87
N ALA A 272 12.82 -11.49 -14.81
CA ALA A 272 11.52 -10.84 -14.80
C ALA A 272 11.58 -9.63 -15.76
N ARG A 273 11.37 -9.90 -17.05
CA ARG A 273 11.24 -8.85 -18.07
C ARG A 273 9.98 -8.05 -17.75
N ILE A 274 10.16 -6.77 -17.43
CA ILE A 274 9.09 -5.78 -17.47
C ILE A 274 8.49 -5.85 -18.88
N ALA A 275 7.17 -6.01 -18.97
CA ALA A 275 6.49 -6.10 -20.24
C ALA A 275 6.71 -4.80 -21.05
N MET A 276 7.15 -4.96 -22.30
CA MET A 276 7.66 -3.91 -23.19
C MET A 276 6.62 -2.85 -23.64
N TRP A 277 5.41 -2.86 -23.07
CA TRP A 277 4.39 -1.85 -23.35
C TRP A 277 4.53 -0.60 -22.45
N ALA A 278 5.42 -0.61 -21.46
CA ALA A 278 5.69 0.52 -20.57
C ALA A 278 6.64 1.59 -21.14
N THR A 279 7.08 1.51 -22.41
CA THR A 279 8.10 2.41 -22.98
C THR A 279 7.74 3.09 -24.31
N LEU A 280 6.46 3.16 -24.71
CA LEU A 280 6.07 3.89 -25.93
C LEU A 280 4.85 4.79 -25.68
N ALA A 281 5.07 5.93 -25.02
CA ALA A 281 4.20 7.10 -25.11
C ALA A 281 4.98 8.21 -25.81
N GLY A 282 5.17 8.04 -27.12
CA GLY A 282 5.90 8.96 -27.97
C GLY A 282 5.53 8.74 -29.43
N ASP A 283 4.23 8.76 -29.71
CA ASP A 283 3.70 9.35 -30.95
C ASP A 283 2.17 9.23 -30.96
N GLY A 284 1.51 10.40 -30.97
CA GLY A 284 0.06 10.49 -31.00
C GLY A 284 -0.52 9.94 -32.30
N ARG A 285 -1.32 8.88 -32.20
CA ARG A 285 -2.45 8.54 -33.09
C ARG A 285 -3.35 7.47 -32.43
N PRO A 286 -4.68 7.51 -32.64
CA PRO A 286 -5.60 6.63 -31.95
C PRO A 286 -5.65 5.25 -32.64
N SER A 287 -5.64 4.18 -31.85
CA SER A 287 -6.01 2.85 -32.33
C SER A 287 -7.23 2.36 -31.56
N HIS A 288 -8.37 2.36 -32.24
CA HIS A 288 -9.50 1.51 -31.90
C HIS A 288 -9.05 0.04 -31.95
N ILE A 289 -9.46 -0.78 -30.97
CA ILE A 289 -9.93 -2.16 -31.14
C ILE A 289 -10.71 -2.53 -29.86
N LEU A 290 -11.83 -3.22 -30.11
CA LEU A 290 -12.88 -3.79 -29.24
C LEU A 290 -12.53 -4.12 -27.78
#